data_AF-A0A2L0BFU3-F1
#
_entry.id   AF-A0A2L0BFU3-F1
#
_cell.length_a   1.000
_cell.length_b   1.000
_cell.length_c   1.000
_cell.angle_alpha   90.00
_cell.angle_beta   90.00
_cell.angle_gamma   90.00
#
_symmetry.space_group_name_H-M   'P 1'
#
loop_
_entity.id
_entity.type
_entity.pdbx_description
1 polymer ?
#
loop_
_entity_poly.entity_id
_entity_poly.type
_entity_poly.pdbx_seq_one_letter_code
_entity_poly.pdbx_strand_id
1 'polypeptide(L)'
;PIDKYLYSSEDHIKSGALLACGIVNCGVRNECDPALALLSDYVRHSANVMRLGAIVGLGLAYVGSNREAVLALLAPVFGDAKSSMEVVGMAALASGMIAVGSGNPDVTGTIIQTLLERPESDLKDTYARFLPLGLGLCYLGRQDEVEAVVATLEVIPEPFRSMAITMVEVCAYAGTGNVLKVQQLLHVCSEHYDGSSSSGEKERAADKDKEEAGRSE
;
A
#
# COMPACT_ATOMS: atom_id res chain seq x y z
N PRO A 1 -26.89 14.81 -5.23
CA PRO A 1 -27.07 13.81 -6.31
C PRO A 1 -26.61 12.39 -5.96
N ILE A 2 -25.64 12.24 -5.04
CA ILE A 2 -25.16 10.94 -4.54
C ILE A 2 -26.11 10.36 -3.49
N ASP A 3 -26.89 11.21 -2.82
CA ASP A 3 -27.76 10.86 -1.69
C ASP A 3 -28.76 9.75 -2.01
N LYS A 4 -29.31 9.71 -3.24
CA LYS A 4 -30.24 8.66 -3.68
C LYS A 4 -29.63 7.27 -3.65
N TYR A 5 -28.32 7.17 -3.88
CA TYR A 5 -27.58 5.90 -3.92
C TYR A 5 -27.11 5.46 -2.53
N LEU A 6 -26.99 6.38 -1.56
CA LEU A 6 -26.70 6.05 -0.16
C LEU A 6 -27.82 5.23 0.50
N TYR A 7 -29.07 5.44 0.08
CA TYR A 7 -30.24 4.71 0.57
C TYR A 7 -30.51 3.38 -0.14
N SER A 8 -29.65 2.99 -1.11
CA SER A 8 -29.81 1.71 -1.82
C SER A 8 -29.62 0.51 -0.88
N SER A 9 -30.33 -0.59 -1.11
CA SER A 9 -30.19 -1.81 -0.32
C SER A 9 -28.90 -2.59 -0.62
N GLU A 10 -28.23 -2.31 -1.74
CA GLU A 10 -26.98 -2.99 -2.12
C GLU A 10 -25.74 -2.33 -1.52
N ASP A 11 -24.92 -3.13 -0.84
CA ASP A 11 -23.67 -2.72 -0.21
C ASP A 11 -22.62 -2.21 -1.22
N HIS A 12 -22.62 -2.77 -2.44
CA HIS A 12 -21.73 -2.33 -3.52
C HIS A 12 -22.10 -0.92 -4.04
N ILE A 13 -23.39 -0.65 -4.20
CA ILE A 13 -23.87 0.69 -4.62
C ILE A 13 -23.57 1.73 -3.54
N LYS A 14 -23.80 1.38 -2.27
CA LYS A 14 -23.45 2.25 -1.14
C LYS A 14 -21.96 2.53 -1.08
N SER A 15 -21.11 1.50 -1.20
CA SER A 15 -19.65 1.67 -1.21
C SER A 15 -19.17 2.58 -2.34
N GLY A 16 -19.70 2.40 -3.56
CA GLY A 16 -19.39 3.27 -4.69
C GLY A 16 -19.85 4.72 -4.46
N ALA A 17 -21.00 4.92 -3.82
CA ALA A 17 -21.49 6.24 -3.46
C ALA A 17 -20.60 6.93 -2.40
N LEU A 18 -20.10 6.18 -1.40
CA LEU A 18 -19.16 6.69 -0.40
C LEU A 18 -17.83 7.09 -1.02
N LEU A 19 -17.29 6.27 -1.93
CA LEU A 19 -16.08 6.61 -2.69
C LEU A 19 -16.28 7.86 -3.54
N ALA A 20 -17.42 7.96 -4.25
CA ALA A 20 -17.75 9.14 -5.05
C ALA A 20 -17.90 10.40 -4.18
N CYS A 21 -18.41 10.27 -2.96
CA CYS A 21 -18.48 11.38 -1.99
C CYS A 21 -17.07 11.88 -1.62
N GLY A 22 -16.11 10.96 -1.42
CA GLY A 22 -14.70 11.31 -1.24
C GLY A 22 -14.13 12.10 -2.42
N ILE A 23 -14.38 11.62 -3.64
CA ILE A 23 -13.88 12.25 -4.89
C ILE A 23 -14.45 13.66 -5.09
N VAL A 24 -15.76 13.84 -4.87
CA VAL A 24 -16.41 15.15 -5.04
C VAL A 24 -15.90 16.18 -4.03
N ASN A 25 -15.50 15.71 -2.84
CA ASN A 25 -14.94 16.55 -1.79
C ASN A 25 -13.41 16.70 -1.87
N CYS A 26 -12.73 16.05 -2.82
CA CYS A 26 -11.30 16.25 -3.05
C CYS A 26 -11.00 17.73 -3.34
N GLY A 27 -10.08 18.32 -2.58
CA GLY A 27 -9.64 19.71 -2.77
C GLY A 27 -10.60 20.77 -2.22
N VAL A 28 -11.74 20.39 -1.65
CA VAL A 28 -12.68 21.31 -1.01
C VAL A 28 -12.48 21.28 0.50
N ARG A 29 -11.75 22.27 1.03
CA ARG A 29 -11.53 22.45 2.48
C ARG A 29 -12.67 23.28 3.05
N ASN A 30 -13.80 22.64 3.34
CA ASN A 30 -14.96 23.29 3.96
C ASN A 30 -14.96 23.06 5.48
N GLU A 31 -15.35 24.07 6.26
CA GLU A 31 -15.34 24.07 7.74
C GLU A 31 -16.36 23.09 8.36
N CYS A 32 -17.36 22.66 7.58
CA CYS A 32 -18.40 21.73 8.02
C CYS A 32 -18.05 20.23 7.87
N ASP A 33 -16.85 19.90 7.36
CA ASP A 33 -16.33 18.52 7.21
C ASP A 33 -17.36 17.43 6.86
N PRO A 34 -18.14 17.60 5.77
CA PRO A 34 -19.20 16.65 5.42
C PRO A 34 -18.65 15.24 5.13
N ALA A 35 -17.44 15.16 4.57
CA ALA A 35 -16.78 13.89 4.30
C ALA A 35 -16.40 13.16 5.59
N LEU A 36 -15.89 13.86 6.61
CA LEU A 36 -15.54 13.24 7.89
C LEU A 36 -16.80 12.76 8.63
N ALA A 37 -17.82 13.62 8.71
CA ALA A 37 -19.07 13.28 9.38
C ALA A 37 -19.76 12.06 8.75
N LEU A 38 -19.82 12.00 7.42
CA LEU A 38 -20.45 10.89 6.71
C LEU A 38 -19.58 9.62 6.71
N LEU A 39 -18.29 9.73 6.41
CA LEU A 39 -17.43 8.56 6.22
C LEU A 39 -17.03 7.92 7.55
N SER A 40 -16.92 8.69 8.64
CA SER A 40 -16.52 8.16 9.95
C SER A 40 -17.46 7.09 10.50
N ASP A 41 -18.75 7.20 10.22
CA ASP A 41 -19.73 6.19 10.58
C ASP A 41 -19.55 4.88 9.81
N TYR A 42 -19.02 4.93 8.57
CA TYR A 42 -18.84 3.77 7.71
C TYR A 42 -17.47 3.09 7.83
N VAL A 43 -16.45 3.74 8.40
CA VAL A 43 -15.12 3.13 8.65
C VAL A 43 -15.23 1.93 9.62
N ARG A 44 -16.22 1.92 10.51
CA ARG A 44 -16.43 0.84 11.50
C ARG A 44 -17.50 -0.16 11.10
N HIS A 45 -18.01 -0.08 9.87
CA HIS A 45 -19.12 -0.93 9.47
C HIS A 45 -18.70 -2.39 9.28
N SER A 46 -19.67 -3.32 9.40
CA SER A 46 -19.44 -4.77 9.35
C SER A 46 -19.15 -5.30 7.94
N ALA A 47 -19.57 -4.55 6.90
CA ALA A 47 -19.31 -4.91 5.51
C ALA A 47 -17.93 -4.38 5.05
N ASN A 48 -17.02 -5.31 4.71
CA ASN A 48 -15.67 -4.98 4.24
C ASN A 48 -15.68 -4.06 3.01
N VAL A 49 -16.64 -4.25 2.09
CA VAL A 49 -16.77 -3.45 0.86
C VAL A 49 -17.11 -1.99 1.19
N MET A 50 -18.00 -1.74 2.16
CA MET A 50 -18.36 -0.38 2.57
C MET A 50 -17.23 0.30 3.34
N ARG A 51 -16.55 -0.47 4.20
CA ARG A 51 -15.36 -0.01 4.93
C ARG A 51 -14.26 0.43 3.96
N LEU A 52 -13.98 -0.37 2.92
CA LEU A 52 -12.97 -0.07 1.91
C LEU A 52 -13.31 1.20 1.12
N GLY A 53 -14.56 1.35 0.67
CA GLY A 53 -15.01 2.56 -0.02
C GLY A 53 -14.91 3.82 0.85
N ALA A 54 -15.23 3.70 2.14
CA ALA A 54 -15.13 4.81 3.09
C ALA A 54 -13.68 5.25 3.36
N ILE A 55 -12.77 4.29 3.59
CA ILE A 55 -11.35 4.55 3.85
C ILE A 55 -10.69 5.25 2.65
N VAL A 56 -10.92 4.72 1.44
CA VAL A 56 -10.34 5.29 0.23
C VAL A 56 -10.94 6.65 -0.08
N GLY A 57 -12.27 6.81 0.08
CA GLY A 57 -12.93 8.09 -0.06
C GLY A 57 -12.38 9.15 0.90
N LEU A 58 -12.11 8.77 2.15
CA LEU A 58 -11.54 9.65 3.17
C LEU A 58 -10.08 10.01 2.86
N GLY A 59 -9.29 9.01 2.45
CA GLY A 59 -7.91 9.21 1.99
C GLY A 59 -7.82 10.19 0.83
N LEU A 60 -8.72 10.07 -0.15
CA LEU A 60 -8.80 10.96 -1.31
C LEU A 60 -9.29 12.37 -0.96
N ALA A 61 -10.28 12.50 -0.09
CA ALA A 61 -10.80 13.81 0.32
C ALA A 61 -9.72 14.64 1.06
N TYR A 62 -8.90 13.98 1.88
CA TYR A 62 -7.92 14.62 2.77
C TYR A 62 -6.45 14.49 2.34
N VAL A 63 -6.18 14.20 1.05
CA VAL A 63 -4.81 14.12 0.50
C VAL A 63 -4.03 15.40 0.84
N GLY A 64 -2.83 15.24 1.40
CA GLY A 64 -1.92 16.35 1.73
C GLY A 64 -2.46 17.38 2.73
N SER A 65 -3.55 17.07 3.44
CA SER A 65 -4.08 17.95 4.49
C SER A 65 -3.44 17.71 5.86
N ASN A 66 -2.77 16.55 6.04
CA ASN A 66 -2.09 16.14 7.27
C ASN A 66 -2.91 16.39 8.56
N ARG A 67 -4.21 16.09 8.52
CA ARG A 67 -5.08 16.32 9.68
C ARG A 67 -5.06 15.10 10.60
N GLU A 68 -4.54 15.29 11.81
CA GLU A 68 -4.43 14.23 12.82
C GLU A 68 -5.77 13.57 13.18
N ALA A 69 -6.86 14.33 13.19
CA ALA A 69 -8.20 13.77 13.47
C ALA A 69 -8.61 12.67 12.48
N VAL A 70 -8.19 12.78 11.21
CA VAL A 70 -8.47 11.78 10.16
C VAL A 70 -7.54 10.58 10.31
N LEU A 71 -6.27 10.82 10.66
CA LEU A 71 -5.28 9.77 10.91
C LEU A 71 -5.65 8.93 12.14
N ALA A 72 -6.10 9.57 13.21
CA ALA A 72 -6.58 8.91 14.42
C ALA A 72 -7.82 8.04 14.17
N LEU A 73 -8.65 8.41 13.19
CA LEU A 73 -9.80 7.61 12.78
C LEU A 73 -9.39 6.37 11.95
N LEU A 74 -8.27 6.45 11.23
CA LEU A 74 -7.72 5.35 10.44
C LEU A 74 -6.86 4.40 11.29
N ALA A 75 -6.21 4.87 12.36
CA ALA A 75 -5.44 4.07 13.30
C ALA A 75 -6.14 2.79 13.81
N PRO A 76 -7.42 2.81 14.25
CA PRO A 76 -8.10 1.59 14.70
C PRO A 76 -8.35 0.56 13.59
N VAL A 77 -8.28 0.94 12.31
CA VAL A 77 -8.45 0.01 11.18
C VAL A 77 -7.28 -0.97 11.09
N PHE A 78 -6.06 -0.52 11.44
CA PHE A 78 -4.85 -1.34 11.44
C PHE A 78 -4.85 -2.38 12.57
N GLY A 79 -5.39 -2.02 13.73
CA GLY A 79 -5.48 -2.91 14.90
C GLY A 79 -6.67 -3.88 14.89
N ASP A 80 -7.62 -3.75 13.95
CA ASP A 80 -8.76 -4.66 13.87
C ASP A 80 -8.37 -5.98 13.17
N ALA A 81 -8.23 -7.05 13.96
CA ALA A 81 -7.92 -8.40 13.48
C ALA A 81 -8.99 -9.02 12.57
N LYS A 82 -10.19 -8.42 12.46
CA LYS A 82 -11.24 -8.83 11.52
C LYS A 82 -11.12 -8.20 10.13
N SER A 83 -10.21 -7.26 9.94
CA SER A 83 -10.04 -6.58 8.66
C SER A 83 -9.40 -7.52 7.63
N SER A 84 -9.96 -7.57 6.42
CA SER A 84 -9.34 -8.27 5.31
C SER A 84 -8.04 -7.59 4.89
N MET A 85 -7.12 -8.35 4.28
CA MET A 85 -5.83 -7.83 3.79
C MET A 85 -6.00 -6.64 2.85
N GLU A 86 -7.09 -6.63 2.06
CA GLU A 86 -7.43 -5.54 1.14
C GLU A 86 -7.74 -4.23 1.89
N VAL A 87 -8.49 -4.30 3.00
CA VAL A 87 -8.86 -3.13 3.80
C VAL A 87 -7.62 -2.53 4.46
N VAL A 88 -6.74 -3.38 5.00
CA VAL A 88 -5.49 -2.94 5.63
C VAL A 88 -4.55 -2.30 4.61
N GLY A 89 -4.40 -2.91 3.42
CA GLY A 89 -3.59 -2.36 2.35
C GLY A 89 -4.11 -1.01 1.84
N MET A 90 -5.42 -0.88 1.64
CA MET A 90 -6.03 0.40 1.24
C MET A 90 -5.99 1.45 2.35
N ALA A 91 -6.06 1.05 3.63
CA ALA A 91 -5.88 1.95 4.77
C ALA A 91 -4.45 2.49 4.82
N ALA A 92 -3.43 1.64 4.63
CA ALA A 92 -2.03 2.05 4.55
C ALA A 92 -1.79 3.05 3.41
N LEU A 93 -2.39 2.78 2.24
CA LEU A 93 -2.33 3.69 1.11
C LEU A 93 -3.00 5.03 1.43
N ALA A 94 -4.23 5.01 1.97
CA ALA A 94 -4.98 6.21 2.32
C ALA A 94 -4.26 7.06 3.37
N SER A 95 -3.71 6.45 4.42
CA SER A 95 -2.91 7.15 5.42
C SER A 95 -1.64 7.77 4.82
N GLY A 96 -0.97 7.02 3.93
CA GLY A 96 0.18 7.53 3.18
C GLY A 96 -0.15 8.74 2.32
N MET A 97 -1.31 8.73 1.65
CA MET A 97 -1.80 9.85 0.82
C MET A 97 -2.19 11.08 1.63
N ILE A 98 -2.71 10.91 2.86
CA ILE A 98 -3.04 12.03 3.74
C ILE A 98 -1.76 12.72 4.27
N ALA A 99 -0.75 11.93 4.59
CA ALA A 99 0.50 12.37 5.21
C ALA A 99 1.68 12.55 4.22
N VAL A 100 1.40 12.71 2.92
CA VAL A 100 2.45 12.82 1.88
C VAL A 100 3.44 13.94 2.21
N GLY A 101 4.72 13.58 2.26
CA GLY A 101 5.83 14.50 2.49
C GLY A 101 5.88 15.15 3.87
N SER A 102 4.97 14.80 4.78
CA SER A 102 4.93 15.35 6.15
C SER A 102 5.83 14.59 7.12
N GLY A 103 6.17 13.33 6.82
CA GLY A 103 7.01 12.49 7.68
C GLY A 103 6.43 12.27 9.08
N ASN A 104 5.10 12.22 9.22
CA ASN A 104 4.47 12.07 10.53
C ASN A 104 4.86 10.71 11.18
N PRO A 105 5.51 10.70 12.36
CA PRO A 105 5.98 9.48 13.00
C PRO A 105 4.84 8.55 13.43
N ASP A 106 3.63 9.08 13.67
CA ASP A 106 2.49 8.26 14.10
C ASP A 106 2.01 7.33 12.98
N VAL A 107 1.97 7.85 11.74
CA VAL A 107 1.56 7.08 10.57
C VAL A 107 2.64 6.05 10.22
N THR A 108 3.90 6.47 10.23
CA THR A 108 5.03 5.57 10.00
C THR A 108 5.08 4.46 11.04
N GLY A 109 4.94 4.80 12.33
CA GLY A 109 4.92 3.84 13.42
C GLY A 109 3.78 2.83 13.29
N THR A 110 2.58 3.30 12.94
CA THR A 110 1.41 2.42 12.73
C THR A 110 1.65 1.47 11.55
N ILE A 111 2.21 1.94 10.44
CA ILE A 111 2.49 1.11 9.26
C ILE A 111 3.60 0.09 9.55
N ILE A 112 4.68 0.50 10.24
CA ILE A 112 5.76 -0.40 10.64
C ILE A 112 5.26 -1.46 11.63
N GLN A 113 4.47 -1.06 12.62
CA GLN A 113 3.85 -2.01 13.55
C GLN A 113 2.96 -3.01 12.80
N THR A 114 2.17 -2.53 11.84
CA THR A 114 1.36 -3.40 10.98
C THR A 114 2.23 -4.34 10.14
N LEU A 115 3.40 -3.92 9.68
CA LEU A 115 4.36 -4.76 8.95
C LEU A 115 4.99 -5.83 9.84
N LEU A 116 5.28 -5.51 11.11
CA LEU A 116 5.93 -6.41 12.07
C LEU A 116 4.97 -7.45 12.66
N GLU A 117 3.69 -7.09 12.85
CA GLU A 117 2.69 -7.99 13.41
C GLU A 117 2.21 -9.05 12.40
N ARG A 118 2.54 -8.94 11.11
CA ARG A 118 1.97 -9.78 10.04
C ARG A 118 2.92 -10.89 9.59
N PRO A 119 2.42 -12.14 9.46
CA PRO A 119 3.25 -13.29 9.08
C PRO A 119 3.54 -13.35 7.57
N GLU A 120 4.68 -13.95 7.21
CA GLU A 120 5.20 -14.16 5.83
C GLU A 120 4.19 -14.69 4.80
N SER A 121 3.13 -15.37 5.25
CA SER A 121 2.06 -15.89 4.39
C SER A 121 1.26 -14.79 3.69
N ASP A 122 1.05 -13.66 4.36
CA ASP A 122 0.25 -12.53 3.84
C ASP A 122 1.09 -11.64 2.90
N LEU A 123 2.42 -11.78 2.92
CA LEU A 123 3.32 -11.00 2.07
C LEU A 123 3.35 -11.46 0.61
N LYS A 124 2.74 -12.62 0.29
CA LYS A 124 2.55 -13.09 -1.09
C LYS A 124 1.32 -12.47 -1.77
N ASP A 125 0.44 -11.82 -1.02
CA ASP A 125 -0.76 -11.22 -1.57
C ASP A 125 -0.48 -9.90 -2.28
N THR A 126 -1.26 -9.62 -3.33
CA THR A 126 -1.14 -8.38 -4.13
C THR A 126 -1.26 -7.12 -3.25
N TYR A 127 -2.02 -7.22 -2.15
CA TYR A 127 -2.27 -6.12 -1.22
C TYR A 127 -1.11 -5.80 -0.29
N ALA A 128 -0.17 -6.73 -0.10
CA ALA A 128 1.03 -6.48 0.69
C ALA A 128 1.86 -5.34 0.09
N ARG A 129 1.83 -5.16 -1.24
CA ARG A 129 2.54 -4.10 -1.97
C ARG A 129 2.06 -2.69 -1.62
N PHE A 130 0.83 -2.53 -1.12
CA PHE A 130 0.30 -1.22 -0.76
C PHE A 130 0.83 -0.69 0.57
N LEU A 131 1.29 -1.56 1.48
CA LEU A 131 1.89 -1.16 2.74
C LEU A 131 3.21 -0.38 2.56
N PRO A 132 4.22 -0.90 1.86
CA PRO A 132 5.45 -0.16 1.60
C PRO A 132 5.22 1.04 0.68
N LEU A 133 4.19 1.01 -0.18
CA LEU A 133 3.78 2.19 -0.95
C LEU A 133 3.26 3.31 -0.05
N GLY A 134 2.39 3.00 0.91
CA GLY A 134 1.89 3.97 1.89
C GLY A 134 3.03 4.60 2.68
N LEU A 135 4.00 3.78 3.10
CA LEU A 135 5.20 4.25 3.79
C LEU A 135 6.07 5.15 2.89
N GLY A 136 6.31 4.75 1.63
CA GLY A 136 7.08 5.54 0.68
C GLY A 136 6.43 6.90 0.39
N LEU A 137 5.09 6.94 0.28
CA LEU A 137 4.34 8.18 0.08
C LEU A 137 4.49 9.16 1.27
N CYS A 138 4.55 8.68 2.51
CA CYS A 138 4.81 9.52 3.68
C CYS A 138 6.16 10.25 3.60
N TYR A 139 7.18 9.60 3.03
CA TYR A 139 8.57 10.10 2.93
C TYR A 139 8.93 10.69 1.55
N LEU A 140 7.94 10.91 0.69
CA LEU A 140 8.14 11.51 -0.62
C LEU A 140 8.89 12.86 -0.51
N GLY A 141 10.07 12.94 -1.14
CA GLY A 141 10.89 14.16 -1.19
C GLY A 141 11.72 14.47 0.05
N ARG A 142 11.82 13.55 1.02
CA ARG A 142 12.67 13.70 2.23
C ARG A 142 13.81 12.70 2.22
N GLN A 143 15.00 13.14 1.80
CA GLN A 143 16.18 12.27 1.71
C GLN A 143 16.76 11.90 3.08
N ASP A 144 16.74 12.83 4.05
CA ASP A 144 17.47 12.63 5.33
C ASP A 144 16.75 11.67 6.28
N GLU A 145 15.42 11.62 6.24
CA GLU A 145 14.63 10.76 7.14
C GLU A 145 14.42 9.35 6.59
N VAL A 146 14.72 9.12 5.31
CA VAL A 146 14.48 7.82 4.68
C VAL A 146 15.44 6.75 5.20
N GLU A 147 16.68 7.11 5.55
CA GLU A 147 17.69 6.16 6.01
C GLU A 147 17.26 5.45 7.30
N ALA A 148 16.64 6.19 8.23
CA ALA A 148 16.10 5.63 9.46
C ALA A 148 14.97 4.63 9.18
N VAL A 149 14.12 4.92 8.21
CA VAL A 149 13.00 4.06 7.82
C VAL A 149 13.50 2.81 7.11
N VAL A 150 14.47 2.95 6.20
CA VAL A 150 15.11 1.81 5.53
C VAL A 150 15.74 0.87 6.56
N ALA A 151 16.45 1.40 7.56
CA ALA A 151 17.01 0.59 8.65
C ALA A 151 15.94 -0.15 9.46
N THR A 152 14.76 0.44 9.68
CA THR A 152 13.65 -0.28 10.35
C THR A 152 13.03 -1.37 9.47
N LEU A 153 13.06 -1.22 8.15
CA LEU A 153 12.55 -2.21 7.20
C LEU A 153 13.49 -3.40 6.98
N GLU A 154 14.77 -3.29 7.35
CA GLU A 154 15.72 -4.41 7.31
C GLU A 154 15.33 -5.55 8.27
N VAL A 155 14.48 -5.30 9.25
CA VAL A 155 14.00 -6.32 10.20
C VAL A 155 13.02 -7.30 9.53
N ILE A 156 12.45 -6.93 8.38
CA ILE A 156 11.46 -7.74 7.64
C ILE A 156 12.16 -8.89 6.89
N PRO A 157 11.59 -10.10 6.79
CA PRO A 157 12.16 -11.21 6.03
C PRO A 157 12.20 -10.99 4.50
N GLU A 158 13.17 -11.63 3.83
CA GLU A 158 13.27 -11.67 2.36
C GLU A 158 12.19 -12.60 1.77
N PRO A 159 11.58 -12.31 0.60
CA PRO A 159 11.95 -11.33 -0.44
C PRO A 159 11.22 -9.98 -0.38
N PHE A 160 10.33 -9.76 0.60
CA PHE A 160 9.55 -8.53 0.67
C PHE A 160 10.38 -7.32 1.11
N ARG A 161 11.44 -7.56 1.88
CA ARG A 161 12.42 -6.55 2.29
C ARG A 161 12.95 -5.72 1.11
N SER A 162 13.47 -6.38 0.07
CA SER A 162 14.09 -5.69 -1.06
C SER A 162 13.09 -4.83 -1.83
N MET A 163 11.85 -5.32 -1.97
CA MET A 163 10.75 -4.58 -2.58
C MET A 163 10.37 -3.35 -1.75
N ALA A 164 10.22 -3.51 -0.43
CA ALA A 164 9.84 -2.42 0.46
C ALA A 164 10.92 -1.32 0.51
N ILE A 165 12.19 -1.70 0.64
CA ILE A 165 13.33 -0.77 0.63
C ILE A 165 13.36 -0.01 -0.69
N THR A 166 13.32 -0.71 -1.83
CA THR A 166 13.38 -0.08 -3.16
C THR A 166 12.23 0.91 -3.36
N MET A 167 11.02 0.57 -2.91
CA MET A 167 9.87 1.48 -3.02
C MET A 167 10.04 2.75 -2.20
N VAL A 168 10.48 2.62 -0.94
CA VAL A 168 10.68 3.78 -0.06
C VAL A 168 11.85 4.64 -0.53
N GLU A 169 12.95 4.03 -1.00
CA GLU A 169 14.08 4.76 -1.57
C GLU A 169 13.68 5.54 -2.83
N VAL A 170 12.97 4.93 -3.78
CA VAL A 170 12.54 5.61 -5.01
C VAL A 170 11.61 6.79 -4.68
N CYS A 171 10.73 6.65 -3.69
CA CYS A 171 9.88 7.75 -3.23
C CYS A 171 10.69 8.88 -2.57
N ALA A 172 11.66 8.59 -1.71
CA ALA A 172 12.44 9.63 -1.04
C ALA A 172 13.38 10.37 -1.99
N TYR A 173 14.00 9.67 -2.95
CA TYR A 173 14.93 10.25 -3.92
C TYR A 173 14.26 10.80 -5.19
N ALA A 174 12.92 10.79 -5.25
CA ALA A 174 12.16 11.32 -6.37
C ALA A 174 12.55 12.78 -6.68
N GLY A 175 12.95 13.06 -7.93
CA GLY A 175 13.28 14.41 -8.39
C GLY A 175 14.69 14.93 -8.05
N THR A 176 15.52 14.13 -7.38
CA THR A 176 16.82 14.61 -6.85
C THR A 176 18.00 14.37 -7.79
N GLY A 177 17.81 13.61 -8.87
CA GLY A 177 18.84 13.36 -9.90
C GLY A 177 20.10 12.64 -9.39
N ASN A 178 20.03 11.98 -8.23
CA ASN A 178 21.19 11.35 -7.61
C ASN A 178 21.65 10.11 -8.41
N VAL A 179 22.79 10.24 -9.09
CA VAL A 179 23.36 9.21 -9.95
C VAL A 179 23.78 7.97 -9.15
N LEU A 180 24.20 8.11 -7.90
CA LEU A 180 24.62 6.98 -7.06
C LEU A 180 23.46 6.00 -6.81
N LYS A 181 22.27 6.55 -6.52
CA LYS A 181 21.06 5.75 -6.32
C LYS A 181 20.60 5.10 -7.63
N VAL A 182 20.71 5.80 -8.77
CA VAL A 182 20.42 5.23 -10.09
C VAL A 182 21.36 4.07 -10.43
N GLN A 183 22.65 4.20 -10.12
CA GLN A 183 23.63 3.12 -10.32
C GLN A 183 23.34 1.91 -9.43
N GLN A 184 22.98 2.13 -8.17
CA GLN A 184 22.58 1.05 -7.25
C GLN A 184 21.35 0.31 -7.77
N LEU A 185 20.31 1.03 -8.20
CA LEU A 185 19.11 0.43 -8.79
C LEU A 185 19.40 -0.37 -10.07
N LEU A 186 20.27 0.14 -10.94
CA LEU A 186 20.70 -0.59 -12.15
C LEU A 186 21.49 -1.85 -11.80
N HIS A 187 22.31 -1.81 -10.75
CA HIS A 187 23.05 -2.97 -10.28
C HIS A 187 22.10 -4.07 -9.78
N VAL A 188 21.12 -3.70 -8.95
CA VAL A 188 20.05 -4.59 -8.48
C VAL A 188 19.27 -5.21 -9.64
N CYS A 189 18.99 -4.44 -10.69
CA CYS A 189 18.33 -4.96 -11.90
C CYS A 189 19.24 -5.83 -12.79
N SER A 190 20.57 -5.71 -12.65
CA SER A 190 21.55 -6.48 -13.43
C SER A 190 21.86 -7.84 -12.83
N GLU A 191 21.69 -7.98 -11.51
CA GLU A 191 21.76 -9.28 -10.84
C GLU A 191 20.57 -10.12 -11.31
N HIS A 192 20.86 -11.23 -12.00
CA HIS A 192 19.84 -12.16 -12.45
C HIS A 192 19.11 -12.73 -11.23
N TYR A 193 17.79 -12.56 -11.20
CA TYR A 193 16.91 -13.31 -10.33
C TYR A 193 16.98 -14.79 -10.75
N ASP A 194 17.86 -15.58 -10.12
CA ASP A 194 17.87 -17.03 -10.28
C ASP A 194 16.61 -17.57 -9.60
N GLY A 195 15.53 -17.65 -10.37
CA GLY A 195 14.27 -18.23 -9.94
C GLY A 195 14.42 -19.73 -9.71
N SER A 196 14.72 -20.12 -8.48
CA SER A 196 14.64 -21.52 -8.06
C SER A 196 13.74 -21.69 -6.82
N SER A 197 12.46 -21.95 -7.07
CA SER A 197 11.76 -23.07 -6.41
C SER A 197 10.46 -23.45 -7.13
N SER A 198 10.59 -24.52 -7.93
CA SER A 198 9.67 -25.67 -8.00
C SER A 198 8.63 -25.84 -9.13
N SER A 199 8.89 -25.41 -10.37
CA SER A 199 8.15 -26.00 -11.52
C SER A 199 8.83 -25.98 -12.89
N GLY A 200 9.80 -25.08 -13.14
CA GLY A 200 10.37 -24.91 -14.49
C GLY A 200 11.53 -25.83 -14.90
N GLU A 201 12.24 -26.47 -13.94
CA GLU A 201 13.43 -27.27 -14.28
C GLU A 201 13.13 -28.67 -14.81
N LYS A 202 11.93 -29.21 -14.55
CA LYS A 202 11.55 -30.54 -15.07
C LYS A 202 11.13 -30.52 -16.55
N GLU A 203 10.62 -29.40 -17.07
CA GLU A 203 10.25 -29.31 -18.48
C GLU A 203 11.47 -29.12 -19.40
N ARG A 204 12.48 -28.38 -18.97
CA ARG A 204 13.70 -28.17 -19.78
C ARG A 204 14.60 -29.41 -19.86
N ALA A 205 14.55 -30.30 -18.88
CA ALA A 205 15.28 -31.57 -18.94
C ALA A 205 14.60 -32.58 -19.89
N ALA A 206 13.26 -32.65 -19.87
CA ALA A 206 12.50 -33.59 -20.72
C ALA A 206 12.53 -33.22 -22.21
N ASP A 207 12.70 -31.94 -22.55
CA ASP A 207 12.81 -31.47 -23.93
C ASP A 207 14.19 -31.80 -24.54
N LYS A 208 15.26 -31.70 -23.74
CA LYS A 208 16.62 -32.08 -24.17
C LYS A 208 16.81 -33.57 -24.40
N ASP A 209 16.22 -34.43 -23.56
CA ASP A 209 16.31 -35.89 -23.73
C ASP A 209 15.55 -36.37 -24.99
N LYS A 210 14.50 -35.68 -25.42
CA LYS A 210 13.79 -36.00 -26.68
C LYS A 210 14.54 -35.58 -27.93
N GLU A 211 15.30 -34.48 -27.86
CA GLU A 211 16.08 -33.97 -29.00
C GLU A 211 17.34 -34.82 -29.27
N GLU A 212 17.99 -35.36 -28.23
CA GLU A 212 19.14 -36.27 -28.40
C GLU A 212 18.72 -37.69 -28.86
N ALA A 213 17.57 -38.21 -28.40
CA ALA A 213 17.06 -39.50 -28.85
C ALA A 213 16.61 -39.49 -30.33
N GLY A 214 16.11 -38.36 -30.84
CA GLY A 214 15.69 -38.22 -32.25
C GLY A 214 16.83 -38.05 -33.25
N ARG A 215 18.08 -37.91 -32.79
CA ARG A 215 19.27 -37.72 -33.65
C ARG A 215 20.17 -38.95 -33.75
N SER A 216 19.79 -40.06 -33.08
CA SER A 216 20.57 -41.29 -33.04
C SER A 216 19.85 -42.54 -33.58
N GLU A 217 18.82 -42.36 -34.42
CA GLU A 217 18.30 -43.39 -35.35
C GLU A 217 18.54 -43.00 -36.82
#